data_AF-A0A4Q4DMT1-F1
#
_entry.id   AF-A0A4Q4DMT1-F1
#
_cell.length_a   1.000
_cell.length_b   1.000
_cell.length_c   1.000
_cell.angle_alpha   90.00
_cell.angle_beta   90.00
_cell.angle_gamma   90.00
#
_symmetry.space_group_name_H-M   'P 1'
#
loop_
_entity.id
_entity.type
_entity.pdbx_description
1 polymer ?
#
loop_
_entity_poly.entity_id
_entity_poly.type
_entity_poly.pdbx_seq_one_letter_code
_entity_poly.pdbx_strand_id
1 'polypeptide(L)' 'MTGPEHYRKAEELAKIAARHPDSSDALTLTGLAQVHATLALAAATVEQASNAALAADINSEDLDSWHRVTHRPQGGDAL' A
#
# COMPACT_ATOMS: atom_id res chain seq x y z
N MET A 1 4.54 -4.20 5.22
CA MET A 1 4.21 -2.76 5.35
C MET A 1 2.71 -2.62 5.15
N THR A 2 2.05 -1.70 5.83
CA THR A 2 0.63 -1.39 5.63
C THR A 2 0.41 -0.48 4.42
N GLY A 3 -0.83 -0.33 3.95
CA GLY A 3 -1.17 0.61 2.88
C GLY A 3 -0.59 2.02 3.09
N PRO A 4 -0.82 2.66 4.26
CA PRO A 4 -0.23 3.97 4.57
C PRO A 4 1.30 3.99 4.63
N GLU A 5 1.95 2.90 5.06
CA GLU A 5 3.41 2.79 5.04
C GLU A 5 3.95 2.73 3.60
N HIS A 6 3.28 1.99 2.71
CA HIS A 6 3.60 1.99 1.28
C HIS A 6 3.44 3.39 0.67
N TYR A 7 2.37 4.12 1.00
CA TYR A 7 2.17 5.48 0.51
C TYR A 7 3.30 6.43 0.94
N ARG A 8 3.68 6.43 2.23
CA ARG A 8 4.79 7.26 2.73
C ARG A 8 6.11 6.93 2.04
N LYS A 9 6.38 5.64 1.81
CA LYS A 9 7.62 5.21 1.14
C LYS A 9 7.65 5.62 -0.33
N ALA A 10 6.51 5.57 -1.02
CA ALA A 10 6.39 6.07 -2.38
C ALA A 10 6.75 7.55 -2.47
N GLU A 11 6.21 8.39 -1.58
CA GLU A 11 6.53 9.81 -1.55
C GLU A 11 8.00 10.07 -1.25
N GLU A 12 8.58 9.35 -0.28
CA GLU A 12 9.99 9.50 0.09
C GLU A 12 10.90 9.24 -1.12
N LEU A 13 10.69 8.11 -1.79
CA LEU A 13 11.46 7.69 -2.96
C LEU A 13 11.30 8.66 -4.13
N ALA A 14 10.05 9.09 -4.42
CA ALA A 14 9.78 10.08 -5.45
C ALA A 14 10.48 11.43 -5.16
N LYS A 15 10.45 11.88 -3.90
CA LYS A 15 11.15 13.11 -3.47
C LYS A 15 12.68 12.97 -3.61
N ILE A 16 13.26 11.80 -3.33
CA ILE A 16 14.69 11.55 -3.53
C ILE A 16 15.03 11.58 -5.02
N ALA A 17 14.27 10.88 -5.86
CA ALA A 17 14.48 10.86 -7.32
C ALA A 17 14.39 12.27 -7.92
N ALA A 18 13.39 13.06 -7.49
CA ALA A 18 13.19 14.43 -7.97
C ALA A 18 14.31 15.40 -7.57
N ARG A 19 15.03 15.15 -6.46
CA ARG A 19 16.18 15.97 -6.04
C ARG A 19 17.45 15.66 -6.85
N HIS A 20 17.54 14.47 -7.44
CA HIS A 20 18.71 14.02 -8.19
C HIS A 20 18.30 13.39 -9.53
N PRO A 21 17.65 14.14 -10.42
CA PRO A 21 17.06 13.59 -11.64
C PRO A 21 18.08 13.00 -12.61
N ASP A 22 19.32 13.50 -12.59
CA ASP A 22 20.42 13.04 -13.44
C ASP A 22 21.20 11.85 -12.84
N SER A 23 20.84 11.42 -11.62
CA SER A 23 21.46 10.24 -11.00
C SER A 23 21.08 8.98 -11.79
N SER A 24 22.04 8.05 -11.95
CA SER A 24 21.77 6.71 -12.47
C SER A 24 20.67 5.98 -11.69
N ASP A 25 20.46 6.36 -10.43
CA ASP A 25 19.50 5.73 -9.54
C ASP A 25 18.09 6.36 -9.64
N ALA A 26 17.94 7.51 -10.31
CA ALA A 26 16.67 8.24 -10.38
C ALA A 26 15.54 7.39 -10.98
N LEU A 27 15.85 6.62 -12.03
CA LEU A 27 14.88 5.72 -12.66
C LEU A 27 14.50 4.57 -11.72
N THR A 28 15.47 3.97 -11.04
CA THR A 28 15.25 2.90 -10.07
C THR A 28 14.37 3.36 -8.91
N LEU A 29 14.68 4.53 -8.34
CA LEU A 29 13.91 5.15 -7.25
C LEU A 29 12.49 5.49 -7.69
N THR A 30 12.32 5.99 -8.91
CA THR A 30 10.98 6.26 -9.49
C THR A 30 10.19 4.97 -9.68
N GLY A 31 10.82 3.90 -10.19
CA GLY A 31 10.19 2.59 -10.32
C GLY A 31 9.75 2.01 -8.98
N LEU A 32 10.61 2.07 -7.96
CA LEU A 32 10.27 1.64 -6.61
C LEU A 32 9.14 2.49 -6.00
N ALA A 33 9.17 3.82 -6.20
CA ALA A 33 8.10 4.71 -5.76
C ALA A 33 6.75 4.31 -6.38
N GLN A 34 6.73 4.00 -7.67
CA GLN A 34 5.54 3.56 -8.38
C GLN A 34 5.01 2.21 -7.86
N VAL A 35 5.89 1.24 -7.58
CA VAL A 35 5.48 -0.04 -6.95
C VAL A 35 4.82 0.19 -5.60
N HIS A 36 5.43 1.01 -4.73
CA HIS A 36 4.86 1.35 -3.43
C HIS A 36 3.52 2.09 -3.56
N ALA A 37 3.38 3.02 -4.52
CA ALA A 37 2.12 3.71 -4.76
C ALA A 37 1.00 2.74 -5.19
N THR A 38 1.30 1.78 -6.07
CA THR A 38 0.35 0.74 -6.50
C THR A 38 -0.06 -0.16 -5.34
N LEU A 39 0.87 -0.57 -4.48
CA LEU A 39 0.54 -1.37 -3.30
C LEU A 39 -0.31 -0.59 -2.29
N ALA A 40 -0.05 0.70 -2.12
CA ALA A 40 -0.88 1.58 -1.30
C ALA A 40 -2.30 1.73 -1.88
N LEU A 41 -2.43 1.87 -3.21
CA LEU A 41 -3.71 1.92 -3.89
C LEU A 41 -4.48 0.61 -3.72
N ALA A 42 -3.84 -0.55 -3.92
CA ALA A 42 -4.47 -1.85 -3.70
C ALA A 42 -4.99 -1.99 -2.26
N ALA A 43 -4.20 -1.55 -1.27
CA ALA A 43 -4.64 -1.55 0.13
C ALA A 43 -5.85 -0.64 0.37
N ALA A 44 -5.87 0.57 -0.21
CA ALA A 44 -7.01 1.48 -0.10
C ALA A 44 -8.28 0.91 -0.77
N THR A 45 -8.13 0.22 -1.90
CA THR A 45 -9.24 -0.48 -2.57
C THR A 45 -9.82 -1.59 -1.71
N VAL A 46 -8.96 -2.36 -1.04
CA VAL A 46 -9.39 -3.42 -0.09
C VAL A 46 -10.15 -2.82 1.10
N GLU A 47 -9.65 -1.72 1.67
CA GLU A 47 -10.32 -0.98 2.74
C GLU A 47 -11.69 -0.45 2.30
N GLN A 48 -11.77 0.14 1.10
CA GLN A 48 -13.03 0.64 0.56
C GLN A 48 -14.02 -0.50 0.29
N ALA A 49 -13.55 -1.65 -0.21
CA ALA A 49 -14.40 -2.81 -0.47
C ALA A 49 -14.96 -3.44 0.82
N SER A 50 -14.20 -3.38 1.91
CA SER A 50 -14.61 -3.85 3.24
C SER A 50 -15.71 -2.97 3.85
N ASN A 51 -15.87 -1.74 3.36
CA ASN A 51 -16.93 -0.80 3.76
C ASN A 51 -18.19 -0.99 2.89
N ALA A 52 -18.93 -2.07 3.17
CA ALA A 52 -20.38 -2.23 2.97
C ALA A 52 -21.05 -2.20 1.56
N ALA A 53 -20.36 -2.00 0.43
CA ALA A 53 -21.06 -1.97 -0.89
C ALA A 53 -20.48 -2.85 -2.02
N LEU A 54 -19.22 -3.29 -1.91
CA LEU A 54 -18.53 -4.09 -2.95
C LEU A 54 -18.25 -5.54 -2.55
N ALA A 55 -18.55 -5.91 -1.29
CA ALA A 55 -18.29 -7.25 -0.75
C ALA A 55 -19.12 -8.37 -1.41
N ALA A 56 -20.15 -8.04 -2.19
CA ALA A 56 -20.97 -9.04 -2.89
C ALA A 56 -20.26 -9.69 -4.09
N ASP A 57 -19.21 -9.06 -4.64
CA ASP A 57 -18.54 -9.49 -5.87
C ASP A 57 -17.06 -9.89 -5.66
N ILE A 58 -16.50 -9.59 -4.48
CA ILE A 58 -15.17 -10.04 -4.07
C ILE A 58 -15.34 -11.26 -3.18
N ASN A 59 -14.68 -12.37 -3.55
CA ASN A 59 -14.60 -13.57 -2.71
C ASN A 59 -14.14 -13.19 -1.30
N SER A 60 -14.98 -13.45 -0.29
CA SER A 60 -14.74 -13.03 1.10
C SER A 60 -13.45 -13.62 1.67
N GLU A 61 -13.04 -14.80 1.22
CA GLU A 61 -11.77 -15.44 1.63
C GLU A 61 -10.55 -14.70 1.09
N ASP A 62 -10.63 -14.16 -0.14
CA ASP A 62 -9.58 -13.32 -0.71
C ASP A 62 -9.53 -11.98 0.00
N LEU A 63 -10.67 -11.37 0.33
CA LEU A 63 -10.73 -10.10 1.05
C LEU A 63 -10.06 -10.20 2.43
N ASP A 64 -10.34 -11.26 3.19
CA ASP A 64 -9.72 -11.51 4.51
C ASP A 64 -8.20 -11.73 4.40
N SER A 65 -7.76 -12.43 3.35
CA SER A 65 -6.35 -12.61 3.05
C SER A 65 -5.66 -11.26 2.80
N TRP A 66 -6.29 -10.41 1.98
CA TRP A 66 -5.78 -9.08 1.66
C TRP A 66 -5.80 -8.14 2.86
N HIS A 67 -6.86 -8.14 3.66
CA HIS A 67 -6.99 -7.31 4.85
C HIS A 67 -5.86 -7.60 5.86
N ARG A 68 -5.49 -8.88 6.04
CA ARG A 68 -4.38 -9.29 6.92
C ARG A 68 -3.02 -8.75 6.50
N VAL A 69 -2.75 -8.59 5.20
CA VAL A 69 -1.44 -8.14 4.71
C VAL A 69 -1.38 -6.62 4.54
N THR A 70 -2.52 -5.96 4.36
CA THR A 70 -2.61 -4.49 4.23
C THR A 70 -2.66 -3.76 5.57
N HIS A 71 -3.00 -4.48 6.65
CA HIS A 71 -3.05 -3.98 8.03
C HIS A 71 -1.99 -4.65 8.90
N ARG A 72 -1.58 -3.97 9.98
CA ARG A 72 -0.94 -4.69 11.09
C ARG A 72 -2.05 -5.38 11.88
N PRO A 73 -1.84 -6.60 12.40
CA PRO A 73 -2.73 -7.14 13.40
C PRO A 73 -2.78 -6.13 14.56
N GLN A 74 -3.98 -5.64 14.89
CA GLN A 74 -4.17 -4.99 16.18
C GLN A 74 -3.84 -6.06 17.21
N GLY A 75 -2.76 -5.87 17.96
CA GLY A 75 -2.47 -6.72 19.11
C GLY A 75 -3.73 -6.74 19.96
N GLY A 76 -4.29 -7.93 20.18
CA GLY A 76 -5.44 -8.08 21.04
C GLY A 76 -5.12 -7.42 22.39
N ASP A 77 -6.04 -6.57 22.85
CA ASP A 77 -6.06 -6.13 24.23
C ASP A 77 -6.13 -7.40 25.10
N ALA A 78 -4.98 -7.83 25.58
CA ALA A 78 -4.86 -8.81 26.64
C ALA A 78 -5.21 -8.08 27.94
N LEU A 79 -6.49 -8.17 28.32
CA LEU A 79 -6.96 -8.04 29.71
C LEU A 79 -7.78 -9.28 30.06
#